data_AF-A0A7T7JFF8-F1
#
_entry.id   AF-A0A7T7JFF8-F1
#
_cell.length_a   1.000
_cell.length_b   1.000
_cell.length_c   1.000
_cell.angle_alpha   90.00
_cell.angle_beta   90.00
_cell.angle_gamma   90.00
#
_symmetry.space_group_name_H-M   'P 1'
#
loop_
_entity.id
_entity.type
_entity.pdbx_description
1 polymer ?
#
loop_
_entity_poly.entity_id
_entity_poly.type
_entity_poly.pdbx_seq_one_letter_code
_entity_poly.pdbx_strand_id
1 'polypeptide(L)'
;MADINFDHHAQFFTVTILKWHCLLEDNKFKDVIVSSLQFLKERGYIEVYAFVIMPNHIHLIWQIQDGYLLSSIQQRFLKFTAQKMKYILLDSEDPKLDFFKVNAKDRLHQFWERNPLSVDLWSPAVFEQKLDYIHNNPLQDKWQLATETKDYHYSSANFYESGLDHFNLLTHHRGI
;
A
#
# COMPACT_ATOMS: atom_id res chain seq x y z
N MET A 1 -24.85 15.76 -5.55
CA MET A 1 -24.61 14.95 -4.35
C MET A 1 -24.00 13.66 -4.88
N ALA A 2 -22.77 13.34 -4.48
CA ALA A 2 -22.17 12.08 -4.90
C ALA A 2 -22.97 10.96 -4.23
N ASP A 3 -23.51 10.06 -5.04
CA ASP A 3 -24.09 8.81 -4.53
C ASP A 3 -23.00 8.10 -3.71
N ILE A 4 -23.38 7.54 -2.56
CA ILE A 4 -22.45 6.86 -1.66
C ILE A 4 -22.37 5.41 -2.10
N ASN A 5 -21.19 4.98 -2.55
CA ASN A 5 -20.91 3.59 -2.92
C ASN A 5 -21.10 2.64 -1.72
N PHE A 6 -22.08 1.75 -1.82
CA PHE A 6 -22.20 0.58 -0.93
C PHE A 6 -21.72 -0.74 -1.58
N ASP A 7 -21.36 -0.75 -2.86
CA ASP A 7 -20.84 -1.91 -3.60
C ASP A 7 -19.42 -2.32 -3.17
N HIS A 8 -18.63 -1.37 -2.67
CA HIS A 8 -17.27 -1.64 -2.20
C HIS A 8 -17.08 -1.14 -0.77
N HIS A 9 -17.04 -2.09 0.18
CA HIS A 9 -16.63 -1.84 1.55
C HIS A 9 -15.14 -1.48 1.62
N ALA A 10 -14.72 -0.88 2.73
CA ALA A 10 -13.29 -0.76 3.02
C ALA A 10 -12.64 -2.15 3.05
N GLN A 11 -11.45 -2.27 2.48
CA GLN A 11 -10.74 -3.52 2.32
C GLN A 11 -9.40 -3.47 3.01
N PHE A 12 -9.10 -4.55 3.73
CA PHE A 12 -7.73 -4.86 4.12
C PHE A 12 -7.01 -5.51 2.95
N PHE A 13 -6.05 -4.79 2.40
CA PHE A 13 -5.25 -5.22 1.26
C PHE A 13 -3.81 -5.46 1.68
N THR A 14 -3.20 -6.52 1.16
CA THR A 14 -1.78 -6.84 1.40
C THR A 14 -1.14 -7.32 0.12
N VAL A 15 0.01 -6.76 -0.21
CA VAL A 15 0.85 -7.25 -1.31
C VAL A 15 2.31 -7.28 -0.90
N THR A 16 3.02 -8.30 -1.35
CA THR A 16 4.40 -8.58 -0.99
C THR A 16 5.29 -8.48 -2.22
N ILE A 17 6.50 -7.95 -2.04
CA ILE A 17 7.56 -8.03 -3.05
C ILE A 17 7.89 -9.50 -3.33
N LEU A 18 8.11 -9.83 -4.60
CA LEU A 18 8.41 -11.19 -5.07
C LEU A 18 9.51 -11.84 -4.21
N LYS A 19 9.29 -13.09 -3.78
CA LYS A 19 10.20 -13.86 -2.94
C LYS A 19 10.55 -13.17 -1.61
N TRP A 20 9.70 -12.27 -1.13
CA TRP A 20 9.89 -11.51 0.11
C TRP A 20 11.16 -10.64 0.14
N HIS A 21 11.69 -10.25 -1.03
CA HIS A 21 12.85 -9.37 -1.10
C HIS A 21 12.56 -8.01 -0.46
N CYS A 22 13.53 -7.48 0.28
CA CYS A 22 13.42 -6.18 0.97
C CYS A 22 13.67 -4.99 0.02
N LEU A 23 13.01 -4.96 -1.14
CA LEU A 23 13.20 -3.86 -2.10
C LEU A 23 12.75 -2.51 -1.50
N LEU A 24 11.66 -2.53 -0.75
CA LEU A 24 11.06 -1.33 -0.16
C LEU A 24 11.84 -0.85 1.07
N GLU A 25 12.95 -1.49 1.46
CA GLU A 25 13.84 -0.96 2.49
C GLU A 25 14.39 0.42 2.08
N ASP A 26 14.71 0.60 0.79
CA ASP A 26 15.09 1.88 0.23
C ASP A 26 13.85 2.77 0.01
N ASN A 27 13.88 3.95 0.65
CA ASN A 27 12.79 4.91 0.69
C ASN A 27 12.32 5.37 -0.69
N LYS A 28 13.22 5.42 -1.70
CA LYS A 28 12.83 5.83 -3.06
C LYS A 28 11.74 4.93 -3.66
N PHE A 29 11.70 3.65 -3.26
CA PHE A 29 10.64 2.73 -3.71
C PHE A 29 9.37 2.88 -2.89
N LYS A 30 9.46 3.21 -1.60
CA LYS A 30 8.30 3.56 -0.78
C LYS A 30 7.62 4.83 -1.31
N ASP A 31 8.39 5.82 -1.74
CA ASP A 31 7.89 7.06 -2.31
C ASP A 31 7.10 6.82 -3.61
N VAL A 32 7.50 5.83 -4.42
CA VAL A 32 6.72 5.38 -5.59
C VAL A 32 5.34 4.84 -5.19
N ILE A 33 5.26 4.10 -4.08
CA ILE A 33 3.99 3.58 -3.55
C ILE A 33 3.10 4.73 -3.11
N VAL A 34 3.62 5.64 -2.28
CA VAL A 34 2.89 6.82 -1.79
C VAL A 34 2.39 7.67 -2.96
N SER A 35 3.26 8.00 -3.91
CA SER A 35 2.91 8.81 -5.09
C SER A 35 1.80 8.16 -5.93
N SER A 36 1.83 6.83 -6.07
CA SER A 36 0.79 6.08 -6.78
C SER A 36 -0.56 6.15 -6.05
N LEU A 37 -0.56 6.00 -4.72
CA LEU A 37 -1.78 6.11 -3.91
C LEU A 37 -2.35 7.53 -3.92
N GLN A 38 -1.49 8.56 -3.79
CA GLN A 38 -1.87 9.97 -3.90
C GLN A 38 -2.57 10.24 -5.23
N PHE A 39 -1.97 9.80 -6.34
CA PHE A 39 -2.57 9.96 -7.66
C PHE A 39 -3.96 9.31 -7.75
N LEU A 40 -4.13 8.09 -7.21
CA LEU A 40 -5.43 7.41 -7.23
C LEU A 40 -6.48 8.16 -6.38
N LYS A 41 -6.06 8.71 -5.21
CA LYS A 41 -6.93 9.52 -4.35
C LYS A 41 -7.33 10.84 -5.01
N GLU A 42 -6.36 11.59 -5.56
CA GLU A 42 -6.61 12.87 -6.25
C GLU A 42 -7.56 12.71 -7.44
N ARG A 43 -7.55 11.54 -8.09
CA ARG A 43 -8.47 11.22 -9.17
C ARG A 43 -9.87 10.80 -8.70
N GLY A 44 -10.08 10.69 -7.40
CA GLY A 44 -11.32 10.22 -6.79
C GLY A 44 -11.59 8.74 -7.01
N TYR A 45 -10.55 7.93 -7.25
CA TYR A 45 -10.71 6.49 -7.50
C TYR A 45 -10.74 5.69 -6.20
N ILE A 46 -10.05 6.18 -5.17
CA ILE A 46 -9.92 5.50 -3.89
C ILE A 46 -10.00 6.49 -2.74
N GLU A 47 -10.37 5.98 -1.57
CA GLU A 47 -10.05 6.54 -0.27
C GLU A 47 -9.03 5.65 0.44
N VAL A 48 -8.10 6.24 1.18
CA VAL A 48 -7.10 5.51 1.97
C VAL A 48 -7.29 5.86 3.44
N TYR A 49 -7.66 4.87 4.23
CA TYR A 49 -7.89 5.05 5.67
C TYR A 49 -6.65 4.72 6.49
N ALA A 50 -5.86 3.73 6.06
CA ALA A 50 -4.65 3.34 6.74
C ALA A 50 -3.65 2.72 5.77
N PHE A 51 -2.38 2.86 6.07
CA PHE A 51 -1.31 2.14 5.40
C PHE A 51 -0.11 1.92 6.32
N VAL A 52 0.69 0.91 5.96
CA VAL A 52 2.09 0.79 6.33
C VAL A 52 2.87 0.19 5.16
N ILE A 53 4.03 0.77 4.85
CA ILE A 53 4.94 0.27 3.81
C ILE A 53 6.16 -0.33 4.50
N MET A 54 6.18 -1.66 4.60
CA MET A 54 7.25 -2.43 5.23
C MET A 54 8.36 -2.73 4.21
N PRO A 55 9.56 -3.16 4.64
CA PRO A 55 10.68 -3.39 3.73
C PRO A 55 10.42 -4.37 2.58
N ASN A 56 9.49 -5.32 2.72
CA ASN A 56 9.17 -6.29 1.67
C ASN A 56 7.67 -6.45 1.36
N HIS A 57 6.78 -5.68 1.98
CA HIS A 57 5.34 -5.76 1.73
C HIS A 57 4.66 -4.47 2.15
N ILE A 58 3.39 -4.33 1.77
CA ILE A 58 2.54 -3.23 2.22
C ILE A 58 1.24 -3.78 2.76
N HIS A 59 0.67 -3.09 3.74
CA HIS A 59 -0.72 -3.28 4.16
C HIS A 59 -1.48 -1.96 3.97
N LEU A 60 -2.70 -2.05 3.46
CA LEU A 60 -3.60 -0.92 3.28
C LEU A 60 -4.97 -1.24 3.90
N ILE A 61 -5.62 -0.21 4.44
CA ILE A 61 -7.07 -0.14 4.51
C ILE A 61 -7.51 0.97 3.56
N TRP A 62 -8.17 0.60 2.49
CA TRP A 62 -8.60 1.51 1.42
C TRP A 62 -9.98 1.13 0.92
N GLN A 63 -10.63 2.03 0.20
CA GLN A 63 -11.93 1.77 -0.41
C GLN A 63 -11.96 2.31 -1.82
N ILE A 64 -12.41 1.46 -2.74
CA ILE A 64 -12.60 1.84 -4.14
C ILE A 64 -13.92 2.60 -4.26
N GLN A 65 -13.89 3.73 -4.96
CA GLN A 65 -15.04 4.62 -5.11
C GLN A 65 -15.97 4.18 -6.26
N ASP A 66 -17.17 4.77 -6.31
CA ASP A 66 -18.18 4.50 -7.34
C ASP A 66 -17.66 4.62 -8.78
N GLY A 67 -18.18 3.74 -9.64
CA GLY A 67 -17.83 3.73 -11.06
C GLY A 67 -16.51 3.03 -11.39
N TYR A 68 -15.80 2.46 -10.40
CA TYR A 68 -14.55 1.76 -10.60
C TYR A 68 -14.59 0.32 -10.12
N LEU A 69 -14.06 -0.60 -10.93
CA LEU A 69 -13.90 -1.99 -10.54
C LEU A 69 -12.66 -2.17 -9.67
N LEU A 70 -12.83 -2.85 -8.54
CA LEU A 70 -11.74 -3.21 -7.63
C LEU A 70 -10.51 -3.81 -8.34
N SER A 71 -10.74 -4.85 -9.15
CA SER A 71 -9.68 -5.55 -9.88
C SER A 71 -8.91 -4.63 -10.82
N SER A 72 -9.58 -3.65 -11.42
CA SER A 72 -8.97 -2.68 -12.33
C SER A 72 -8.09 -1.68 -11.58
N ILE A 73 -8.52 -1.20 -10.41
CA ILE A 73 -7.71 -0.29 -9.59
C ILE A 73 -6.51 -1.01 -8.99
N GLN A 74 -6.70 -2.21 -8.43
CA GLN A 74 -5.60 -3.04 -7.94
C GLN A 74 -4.57 -3.33 -9.02
N GLN A 75 -5.01 -3.76 -10.20
CA GLN A 75 -4.11 -4.02 -11.32
C GLN A 75 -3.35 -2.76 -11.74
N ARG A 76 -4.03 -1.61 -11.84
CA ARG A 76 -3.40 -0.33 -12.21
C ARG A 76 -2.32 0.06 -11.21
N PHE A 77 -2.63 -0.01 -9.91
CA PHE A 77 -1.72 0.30 -8.82
C PHE A 77 -0.46 -0.59 -8.87
N LEU A 78 -0.64 -1.92 -8.90
CA LEU A 78 0.46 -2.87 -8.91
C LEU A 78 1.30 -2.78 -10.18
N LYS A 79 0.67 -2.59 -11.35
CA LYS A 79 1.37 -2.45 -12.63
C LYS A 79 2.21 -1.17 -12.65
N PHE A 80 1.64 -0.04 -12.25
CA PHE A 80 2.34 1.25 -12.25
C PHE A 80 3.55 1.23 -11.32
N THR A 81 3.35 0.79 -10.07
CA THR A 81 4.42 0.72 -9.08
C THR A 81 5.53 -0.24 -9.51
N ALA A 82 5.19 -1.44 -10.01
CA ALA A 82 6.19 -2.38 -10.54
C ALA A 82 6.99 -1.79 -11.71
N GLN A 83 6.33 -1.08 -12.62
CA GLN A 83 6.99 -0.45 -13.75
C GLN A 83 7.93 0.69 -13.31
N LYS A 84 7.52 1.51 -12.34
CA LYS A 84 8.36 2.58 -11.79
C LYS A 84 9.57 2.04 -11.04
N MET A 85 9.38 1.04 -10.17
CA MET A 85 10.48 0.37 -9.47
C MET A 85 11.48 -0.24 -10.47
N LYS A 86 10.98 -0.85 -11.55
CA LYS A 86 11.82 -1.38 -12.64
C LYS A 86 12.66 -0.29 -13.30
N TYR A 87 12.06 0.84 -13.67
CA TYR A 87 12.80 1.93 -14.31
C TYR A 87 13.86 2.51 -13.39
N ILE A 88 13.55 2.70 -12.10
CA ILE A 88 14.55 3.14 -11.12
C ILE A 88 15.77 2.22 -11.11
N LEU A 89 15.55 0.89 -11.07
CA LEU A 89 16.65 -0.07 -11.06
C LEU A 89 17.42 -0.11 -12.39
N LEU A 90 16.74 0.07 -13.52
CA LEU A 90 17.38 0.14 -14.84
C LEU A 90 18.25 1.39 -14.97
N ASP A 91 17.72 2.55 -14.61
CA ASP A 91 18.37 3.85 -14.77
C ASP A 91 19.61 3.96 -13.86
N SER A 92 19.61 3.24 -12.74
CA SER A 92 20.76 3.16 -11.83
C SER A 92 21.67 1.94 -12.06
N GLU A 93 21.41 1.13 -13.10
CA GLU A 93 22.10 -0.14 -13.38
C GLU A 93 22.21 -1.06 -12.14
N ASP A 94 21.17 -1.06 -11.29
CA ASP A 94 21.21 -1.76 -10.01
C ASP A 94 21.06 -3.28 -10.21
N PRO A 95 22.01 -4.10 -9.72
CA PRO A 95 21.98 -5.55 -9.88
C PRO A 95 20.75 -6.21 -9.24
N LYS A 96 20.04 -5.54 -8.32
CA LYS A 96 18.78 -6.04 -7.75
C LYS A 96 17.71 -6.28 -8.81
N LEU A 97 17.80 -5.67 -10.00
CA LEU A 97 16.85 -5.94 -11.08
C LEU A 97 16.79 -7.44 -11.44
N ASP A 98 17.92 -8.14 -11.35
CA ASP A 98 18.02 -9.56 -11.67
C ASP A 98 17.21 -10.44 -10.72
N PHE A 99 16.98 -10.00 -9.48
CA PHE A 99 16.15 -10.73 -8.51
C PHE A 99 14.69 -10.86 -8.98
N PHE A 100 14.25 -9.93 -9.82
CA PHE A 100 12.89 -9.85 -10.34
C PHE A 100 12.71 -10.51 -11.70
N LYS A 101 13.78 -11.05 -12.31
CA LYS A 101 13.66 -11.81 -13.56
C LYS A 101 12.83 -13.07 -13.34
N VAL A 102 11.85 -13.29 -14.23
CA VAL A 102 10.97 -14.46 -14.19
C VAL A 102 10.87 -15.11 -15.55
N ASN A 103 10.66 -16.43 -15.58
CA ASN A 103 10.38 -17.16 -16.81
C ASN A 103 8.85 -17.19 -17.08
N ALA A 104 8.25 -16.01 -17.24
CA ALA A 104 6.83 -15.87 -17.54
C ALA A 104 6.63 -15.52 -19.02
N LYS A 105 5.59 -16.09 -19.64
CA LYS A 105 5.29 -15.83 -21.06
C LYS A 105 4.92 -14.36 -21.34
N ASP A 106 4.37 -13.67 -20.35
CA ASP A 106 3.79 -12.33 -20.50
C ASP A 106 4.67 -11.20 -19.93
N ARG A 107 5.79 -11.52 -19.25
CA ARG A 107 6.69 -10.52 -18.68
C ARG A 107 8.10 -11.08 -18.42
N LEU A 108 9.10 -10.21 -18.58
CA LEU A 108 10.49 -10.52 -18.21
C LEU A 108 10.77 -10.33 -16.72
N HIS A 109 10.08 -9.38 -16.07
CA HIS A 109 10.27 -9.05 -14.66
C HIS A 109 8.95 -9.03 -13.92
N GLN A 110 8.95 -9.50 -12.67
CA GLN A 110 7.82 -9.45 -11.75
C GLN A 110 8.28 -8.92 -10.39
N PHE A 111 7.66 -7.86 -9.89
CA PHE A 111 8.05 -7.20 -8.65
C PHE A 111 7.18 -7.58 -7.46
N TRP A 112 5.89 -7.81 -7.71
CA TRP A 112 4.92 -8.21 -6.69
C TRP A 112 4.63 -9.71 -6.77
N GLU A 113 4.27 -10.32 -5.65
CA GLU A 113 3.62 -11.62 -5.65
C GLU A 113 2.29 -11.58 -6.41
N ARG A 114 1.92 -12.68 -7.08
CA ARG A 114 0.79 -12.69 -8.04
C ARG A 114 -0.57 -12.50 -7.38
N ASN A 115 -0.74 -13.02 -6.18
CA ASN A 115 -2.02 -13.09 -5.49
C ASN A 115 -1.95 -12.20 -4.24
N PRO A 116 -2.21 -10.89 -4.37
CA PRO A 116 -2.37 -10.05 -3.20
C PRO A 116 -3.60 -10.50 -2.40
N LEU A 117 -3.56 -10.30 -1.08
CA LEU A 117 -4.73 -10.50 -0.22
C LEU A 117 -5.62 -9.27 -0.32
N SER A 118 -6.92 -9.48 -0.45
CA SER A 118 -7.95 -8.44 -0.40
C SER A 118 -9.15 -8.98 0.36
N VAL A 119 -9.48 -8.38 1.50
CA VAL A 119 -10.56 -8.84 2.38
C VAL A 119 -11.43 -7.66 2.78
N ASP A 120 -12.74 -7.78 2.56
CA ASP A 120 -13.73 -6.77 2.96
C ASP A 120 -13.84 -6.68 4.49
N LEU A 121 -13.95 -5.45 4.99
CA LEU A 121 -14.06 -5.12 6.41
C LEU A 121 -15.52 -4.84 6.77
N TRP A 122 -16.25 -5.91 7.10
CA TRP A 122 -17.70 -5.89 7.30
C TRP A 122 -18.19 -5.26 8.61
N SER A 123 -17.31 -5.01 9.57
CA SER A 123 -17.70 -4.43 10.85
C SER A 123 -16.66 -3.44 11.38
N PRO A 124 -17.09 -2.43 12.16
CA PRO A 124 -16.18 -1.51 12.82
C PRO A 124 -15.13 -2.22 13.67
N ALA A 125 -15.52 -3.29 14.39
CA ALA A 125 -14.58 -4.06 15.22
C ALA A 125 -13.47 -4.73 14.40
N VAL A 126 -13.80 -5.30 13.24
CA VAL A 126 -12.80 -5.91 12.33
C VAL A 126 -11.94 -4.83 11.68
N PHE A 127 -12.51 -3.67 11.36
CA PHE A 127 -11.77 -2.53 10.85
C PHE A 127 -10.71 -2.06 11.84
N GLU A 128 -11.10 -1.76 13.08
CA GLU A 128 -10.20 -1.28 14.13
C GLU A 128 -9.10 -2.32 14.43
N GLN A 129 -9.44 -3.62 14.46
CA GLN A 129 -8.45 -4.68 14.59
C GLN A 129 -7.38 -4.64 13.47
N LYS A 130 -7.80 -4.41 12.23
CA LYS A 130 -6.85 -4.32 11.10
C LYS A 130 -6.06 -3.01 11.12
N LEU A 131 -6.67 -1.92 11.58
CA LEU A 131 -5.99 -0.64 11.79
C LEU A 131 -4.83 -0.81 12.78
N ASP A 132 -5.13 -1.38 13.96
CA ASP A 132 -4.13 -1.68 14.98
C ASP A 132 -3.04 -2.60 14.44
N TYR A 133 -3.41 -3.64 13.69
CA TYR A 133 -2.44 -4.56 13.07
C TYR A 133 -1.47 -3.84 12.10
N ILE A 134 -1.99 -2.89 11.31
CA ILE A 134 -1.18 -2.08 10.39
C ILE A 134 -0.21 -1.20 11.18
N HIS A 135 -0.70 -0.50 12.21
CA HIS A 135 0.13 0.44 12.97
C HIS A 135 1.18 -0.25 13.83
N ASN A 136 0.91 -1.45 14.33
CA ASN A 136 1.85 -2.24 15.14
C ASN A 136 2.88 -3.05 14.34
N ASN A 137 2.74 -3.13 13.01
CA ASN A 137 3.65 -3.91 12.16
C ASN A 137 5.13 -3.46 12.22
N PRO A 138 5.43 -2.14 12.22
CA PRO A 138 6.80 -1.64 12.36
C PRO A 138 7.49 -2.06 13.67
N LEU A 139 6.73 -2.33 14.73
CA LEU A 139 7.26 -2.64 16.07
C LEU A 139 7.61 -4.11 16.27
N GLN A 140 7.18 -5.00 15.36
CA GLN A 140 7.39 -6.44 15.52
C GLN A 140 8.88 -6.78 15.60
N ASP A 141 9.27 -7.76 16.42
CA ASP A 141 10.67 -8.13 16.69
C ASP A 141 11.51 -8.42 15.44
N LYS A 142 10.88 -8.90 14.37
CA LYS A 142 11.56 -9.15 13.09
C LYS A 142 11.97 -7.85 12.37
N TRP A 143 11.23 -6.77 12.60
CA TRP A 143 11.34 -5.51 11.89
C TRP A 143 12.03 -4.43 12.72
N GLN A 144 11.57 -4.21 13.96
CA GLN A 144 12.11 -3.21 14.90
C GLN A 144 12.39 -1.84 14.23
N LEU A 145 11.47 -1.40 13.38
CA LEU A 145 11.64 -0.21 12.54
C LEU A 145 11.34 1.10 13.30
N ALA A 146 10.68 1.00 14.46
CA ALA A 146 10.32 2.10 15.34
C ALA A 146 10.12 1.58 16.77
N THR A 147 10.14 2.49 17.75
CA THR A 147 9.81 2.21 19.15
C THR A 147 8.34 2.47 19.47
N GLU A 148 7.75 3.49 18.83
CA GLU A 148 6.32 3.80 18.93
C GLU A 148 5.67 3.76 17.53
N THR A 149 4.37 3.50 17.48
CA THR A 149 3.61 3.36 16.23
C THR A 149 3.71 4.60 15.35
N LYS A 150 3.56 5.80 15.94
CA LYS A 150 3.68 7.09 15.23
C LYS A 150 5.05 7.41 14.65
N ASP A 151 6.12 6.77 15.13
CA ASP A 151 7.49 7.15 14.75
C ASP A 151 7.90 6.57 13.39
N TYR A 152 7.17 5.55 12.90
CA TYR A 152 7.46 5.00 11.58
C TYR A 152 6.90 5.88 10.46
N HIS A 153 7.78 6.60 9.76
CA HIS A 153 7.41 7.60 8.76
C HIS A 153 6.48 7.07 7.66
N TYR A 154 6.67 5.84 7.19
CA TYR A 154 5.84 5.22 6.16
C TYR A 154 4.67 4.41 6.73
N SER A 155 4.06 4.93 7.80
CA SER A 155 2.83 4.44 8.41
C SER A 155 1.84 5.58 8.59
N SER A 156 0.56 5.22 8.54
CA SER A 156 -0.55 6.10 8.89
C SER A 156 -0.75 6.32 10.39
N ALA A 157 0.02 5.68 11.27
CA ALA A 157 -0.19 5.74 12.73
C ALA A 157 -0.16 7.17 13.29
N ASN A 158 0.80 7.99 12.86
CA ASN A 158 0.94 9.36 13.37
C ASN A 158 -0.28 10.24 13.06
N PHE A 159 -0.95 10.00 11.93
CA PHE A 159 -2.19 10.70 11.60
C PHE A 159 -3.29 10.45 12.63
N TYR A 160 -3.41 9.23 13.14
CA TYR A 160 -4.39 8.88 14.18
C TYR A 160 -4.02 9.38 15.58
N GLU A 161 -2.73 9.55 15.86
CA GLU A 161 -2.25 10.05 17.15
C GLU A 161 -2.20 11.58 17.25
N SER A 162 -1.77 12.27 16.18
CA SER A 162 -1.52 13.71 16.18
C SER A 162 -2.37 14.51 15.19
N GLY A 163 -3.11 13.85 14.31
CA GLY A 163 -3.83 14.49 13.20
C GLY A 163 -2.94 14.88 12.02
N LEU A 164 -1.62 14.61 12.09
CA LEU A 164 -0.68 15.00 11.04
C LEU A 164 -0.63 13.97 9.91
N ASP A 165 -1.14 14.35 8.73
CA ASP A 165 -1.01 13.59 7.49
C ASP A 165 0.19 14.09 6.67
N HIS A 166 1.35 13.47 6.88
CA HIS A 166 2.60 13.83 6.19
C HIS A 166 2.52 13.74 4.66
N PHE A 167 1.63 12.90 4.14
CA PHE A 167 1.55 12.63 2.70
C PHE A 167 0.29 13.22 2.05
N ASN A 168 -0.58 13.91 2.80
CA ASN A 168 -1.90 14.33 2.32
C ASN A 168 -2.69 13.17 1.66
N LEU A 169 -2.49 11.95 2.16
CA LEU A 169 -3.03 10.72 1.59
C LEU A 169 -4.25 10.20 2.35
N LEU A 170 -4.37 10.52 3.63
CA LEU A 170 -5.30 9.83 4.52
C LEU A 170 -6.67 10.50 4.56
N THR A 171 -7.67 9.68 4.78
CA THR A 171 -9.03 10.09 5.10
C THR A 171 -9.38 9.40 6.41
N HIS A 172 -9.84 10.17 7.40
CA HIS A 172 -10.15 9.58 8.70
C HIS A 172 -11.35 8.63 8.56
N HIS A 173 -11.25 7.40 9.10
CA HIS A 173 -12.31 6.40 8.96
C HIS A 173 -13.65 6.80 9.60
N ARG A 174 -13.63 7.83 10.48
CA ARG A 174 -14.84 8.42 11.10
C ARG A 174 -15.41 9.63 10.34
N GLY A 175 -14.80 10.04 9.22
CA GLY A 175 -15.26 11.17 8.41
C GLY A 175 -15.19 12.53 9.10
N ILE A 176 -14.19 12.73 9.99
CA ILE A 176 -13.95 13.97 10.75
C ILE A 176 -12.85 14.76 10.04
#